data_AF-A0A8S3ZFC7-F1
#
_entry.id   AF-A0A8S3ZFC7-F1
#
_cell.length_a   1.000
_cell.length_b   1.000
_cell.length_c   1.000
_cell.angle_alpha   90.00
_cell.angle_beta   90.00
_cell.angle_gamma   90.00
#
_symmetry.space_group_name_H-M   'P 1'
#
loop_
_entity.id
_entity.type
_entity.pdbx_description
1 polymer ?
#
loop_
_entity_poly.entity_id
_entity_poly.type
_entity_poly.pdbx_seq_one_letter_code
_entity_poly.pdbx_strand_id
1 'polypeptide(L)'
;MPFNCRVCGNSDFSEIDGLYYCTECQTQSEDLILQEASQNDFTLLGGNEIKLSQARIESSRKKTKPSFGRPWTIYEAYQIIILAQADSLIALGARDDLKDVVFTIWANYLAKLGVAFCKHEKLVPDIVAKTKYGRFRELNRGTLNNPLNRTKRPLKEKRVSKVFFLRYSLSDREILLQAVRQGDMFLYFQSPIQGDTFLAIRSPEWMNMSKTLAVCYIGLMFTNPNFLPCDIVRFVYESKVPFLSVTHLLPEDMVLSGHDNKLFESIRLDSNALIIETNRLLAYLQLDKMPRPDLTVLVPRFVRELCLPGEIATYCLHLMKMVPFLWKNTTKTGYNKQEVVAMTYIILALKLALGLDDTSELRLSRYSRKLQKLLTPGKHSRCTV
;
A
#
# COMPACT_ATOMS: atom_id res chain seq x y z
N MET A 1 9.29 22.50 24.87
CA MET A 1 10.30 23.08 25.78
C MET A 1 11.47 22.10 25.79
N PRO A 2 12.73 22.52 25.62
CA PRO A 2 13.86 21.60 25.72
C PRO A 2 14.04 21.19 27.19
N PHE A 3 14.25 19.90 27.44
CA PHE A 3 14.54 19.37 28.77
C PHE A 3 16.03 19.61 29.07
N ASN A 4 16.32 20.33 30.15
CA ASN A 4 17.69 20.60 30.60
C ASN A 4 17.93 19.84 31.92
N CYS A 5 19.14 19.32 32.11
CA CYS A 5 19.54 18.67 33.34
C CYS A 5 19.47 19.64 34.53
N ARG A 6 18.81 19.24 35.62
CA ARG A 6 18.68 20.08 36.83
C ARG A 6 20.01 20.32 37.55
N VAL A 7 21.04 19.53 37.25
CA VAL A 7 22.36 19.61 37.93
C VAL A 7 23.37 20.42 37.13
N CYS A 8 23.54 20.16 35.83
CA CYS A 8 24.54 20.85 35.00
C CYS A 8 23.96 21.73 33.89
N GLY A 9 22.63 21.71 33.67
CA GLY A 9 21.97 22.51 32.64
C GLY A 9 22.11 21.98 31.20
N ASN A 10 22.84 20.89 30.99
CA ASN A 10 23.01 20.26 29.68
C ASN A 10 21.68 19.68 29.15
N SER A 11 21.46 19.77 27.83
CA SER A 11 20.27 19.27 27.12
C SER A 11 20.41 17.85 26.60
N ASP A 12 21.60 17.28 26.66
CA ASP A 12 21.91 16.01 26.01
C ASP A 12 21.87 14.83 27.00
N PHE A 13 20.99 13.86 26.72
CA PHE A 13 20.75 12.66 27.53
C PHE A 13 20.95 11.39 26.72
N SER A 14 21.54 10.36 27.33
CA SER A 14 21.67 9.01 26.77
C SER A 14 20.68 8.05 27.42
N GLU A 15 20.05 7.20 26.61
CA GLU A 15 19.16 6.13 27.06
C GLU A 15 19.96 4.89 27.47
N ILE A 16 19.71 4.39 28.69
CA ILE A 16 20.25 3.13 29.20
C ILE A 16 19.12 2.43 29.96
N ASP A 17 18.73 1.23 29.52
CA ASP A 17 17.70 0.39 30.15
C ASP A 17 16.36 1.11 30.41
N GLY A 18 15.91 1.95 29.46
CA GLY A 18 14.63 2.66 29.55
C GLY A 18 14.65 3.93 30.42
N LEU A 19 15.81 4.25 31.00
CA LEU A 19 16.05 5.45 31.80
C LEU A 19 17.01 6.39 31.06
N TYR A 20 16.80 7.70 31.23
CA TYR A 20 17.64 8.72 30.60
C TYR A 20 18.63 9.32 31.60
N TYR A 21 19.89 9.38 31.20
CA TYR A 21 20.99 9.91 32.00
C TYR A 21 21.66 11.07 31.27
N CYS A 22 21.97 12.14 32.00
CA CYS A 22 22.67 13.27 31.41
C CYS A 22 24.08 12.85 30.98
N THR A 23 24.45 13.18 29.74
CA THR A 23 25.76 12.81 29.17
C THR A 23 26.96 13.41 29.90
N GLU A 24 26.77 14.55 30.60
CA GLU A 24 27.85 15.23 31.31
C GLU A 24 27.95 14.84 32.79
N CYS A 25 26.85 14.85 33.54
CA CYS A 25 26.88 14.63 34.99
C CYS A 25 26.32 13.27 35.42
N GLN A 26 25.90 12.43 34.47
CA GLN A 26 25.32 11.09 34.70
C GLN A 26 24.12 11.09 35.67
N THR A 27 23.50 12.26 35.88
CA THR A 27 22.32 12.38 36.73
C THR A 27 21.12 11.85 35.95
N GLN A 28 20.41 10.90 36.57
CA GLN A 28 19.17 10.35 36.03
C GLN A 28 18.10 11.45 35.96
N SER A 29 17.42 11.57 34.83
CA SER A 29 16.27 12.45 34.71
C SER A 29 15.02 11.80 35.31
N GLU A 30 14.37 12.47 36.25
CA GLU A 30 13.08 12.04 36.82
C GLU A 30 11.89 12.28 35.87
N ASP A 31 12.05 13.17 34.89
CA ASP A 31 10.97 13.67 34.03
C ASP A 31 10.87 12.97 32.66
N LEU A 32 11.84 12.12 32.31
CA LEU A 32 11.85 11.38 31.03
C LEU A 32 11.55 9.90 31.29
N ILE A 33 10.36 9.46 30.91
CA ILE A 33 9.94 8.05 30.93
C ILE A 33 9.62 7.65 29.48
N LEU A 34 10.11 6.49 29.05
CA LEU A 34 9.66 5.86 27.81
C LEU A 34 8.23 5.37 27.97
N GLN A 35 7.31 6.03 27.28
CA GLN A 35 5.95 5.52 27.12
C GLN A 35 5.90 4.62 25.89
N GLU A 36 6.08 3.32 26.09
CA GLU A 36 5.79 2.33 25.05
C GLU A 36 4.28 2.27 24.80
N ALA A 37 3.82 2.80 23.68
CA ALA A 37 2.46 2.62 23.22
C ALA A 37 2.35 1.28 22.47
N SER A 38 1.91 0.23 23.16
CA SER A 38 1.51 -1.01 22.49
C SER A 38 0.24 -0.75 21.66
N GLN A 39 0.27 -1.06 20.36
CA GLN A 39 -0.85 -0.83 19.43
C GLN A 39 -2.10 -1.70 19.71
N ASN A 40 -2.13 -2.49 20.79
CA ASN A 40 -3.16 -3.50 21.03
C ASN A 40 -4.15 -3.19 22.16
N ASP A 41 -4.08 -2.04 22.83
CA ASP A 41 -5.01 -1.72 23.95
C ASP A 41 -6.14 -0.74 23.62
N PHE A 42 -6.40 -0.45 22.33
CA PHE A 42 -7.63 0.28 21.96
C PHE A 42 -8.79 -0.68 21.66
N THR A 43 -9.21 -1.43 22.69
CA THR A 43 -10.56 -2.00 22.69
C THR A 43 -11.32 -1.67 23.97
N LEU A 44 -12.43 -0.97 23.72
CA LEU A 44 -13.68 -0.93 24.49
C LEU A 44 -13.68 -0.09 25.78
N LEU A 45 -14.37 1.05 25.72
CA LEU A 45 -15.55 1.41 26.52
C LEU A 45 -15.71 2.94 26.52
N GLY A 46 -16.93 3.42 26.30
CA GLY A 46 -17.24 4.84 26.32
C GLY A 46 -16.95 5.49 27.68
N GLY A 47 -16.37 6.69 27.68
CA GLY A 47 -16.17 7.47 28.90
C GLY A 47 -15.42 8.77 28.66
N ASN A 48 -16.18 9.87 28.62
CA ASN A 48 -15.84 11.27 28.96
C ASN A 48 -14.55 11.91 28.41
N GLU A 49 -14.73 12.79 27.41
CA GLU A 49 -13.72 13.75 26.94
C GLU A 49 -13.29 14.73 28.03
N ILE A 50 -11.99 14.78 28.34
CA ILE A 50 -11.37 15.85 29.13
C ILE A 50 -11.14 17.05 28.19
N LYS A 51 -11.89 18.14 28.40
CA LYS A 51 -11.71 19.41 27.68
C LYS A 51 -10.51 20.17 28.24
N LEU A 52 -9.40 20.20 27.51
CA LEU A 52 -8.31 21.15 27.73
C LEU A 52 -8.62 22.45 26.99
N SER A 53 -9.02 23.49 27.73
CA SER A 53 -9.13 24.84 27.19
C SER A 53 -7.73 25.45 27.04
N GLN A 54 -7.20 25.47 25.82
CA GLN A 54 -6.03 26.31 25.53
C GLN A 54 -6.47 27.77 25.41
N ALA A 55 -5.95 28.63 26.28
CA ALA A 55 -6.12 30.06 26.22
C ALA A 55 -5.59 30.58 24.87
N ARG A 56 -6.43 31.34 24.14
CA ARG A 56 -6.06 31.99 22.88
C ARG A 56 -4.99 33.05 23.14
N ILE A 57 -3.78 32.81 22.64
CA ILE A 57 -2.87 33.90 22.32
C ILE A 57 -3.37 34.48 21.00
N GLU A 58 -4.03 35.64 21.07
CA GLU A 58 -4.38 36.45 19.89
C GLU A 58 -3.11 37.00 19.24
N SER A 59 -2.41 36.16 18.47
CA SER A 59 -1.47 36.69 17.48
C SER A 59 -2.28 37.15 16.27
N SER A 60 -2.17 38.44 15.98
CA SER A 60 -2.69 39.11 14.79
C SER A 60 -2.03 38.55 13.52
N ARG A 61 -2.38 37.32 13.13
CA ARG A 61 -2.03 36.77 11.82
C ARG A 61 -2.72 37.63 10.76
N LYS A 62 -1.95 38.52 10.12
CA LYS A 62 -2.32 39.09 8.82
C LYS A 62 -2.78 37.93 7.93
N LYS A 63 -4.05 37.94 7.54
CA LYS A 63 -4.60 36.95 6.60
C LYS A 63 -3.86 37.14 5.27
N THR A 64 -2.83 36.35 5.02
CA THR A 64 -2.30 36.19 3.67
C THR A 64 -3.48 35.76 2.79
N LYS A 65 -3.69 36.47 1.67
CA LYS A 65 -4.73 36.09 0.71
C LYS A 65 -4.47 34.63 0.33
N PRO A 66 -5.46 33.72 0.40
CA PRO A 66 -5.24 32.35 -0.01
C PRO A 66 -4.78 32.36 -1.47
N SER A 67 -3.59 31.83 -1.75
CA SER A 67 -3.20 31.57 -3.13
C SER A 67 -4.13 30.47 -3.63
N PHE A 68 -4.89 30.77 -4.69
CA PHE A 68 -5.79 29.79 -5.28
C PHE A 68 -5.07 28.94 -6.34
N GLY A 69 -3.75 29.11 -6.52
CA GLY A 69 -2.97 28.37 -7.51
C GLY A 69 -3.47 28.57 -8.96
N ARG A 70 -3.03 27.69 -9.85
CA ARG A 70 -3.59 27.58 -11.20
C ARG A 70 -4.78 26.59 -11.23
N PRO A 71 -5.70 26.70 -12.20
CA PRO A 71 -6.64 25.60 -12.43
C PRO A 71 -5.88 24.33 -12.85
N TRP A 72 -6.33 23.18 -12.35
CA TRP A 72 -5.73 21.88 -12.65
C TRP A 72 -6.78 20.77 -12.60
N THR A 73 -6.59 19.76 -13.45
CA THR A 73 -7.45 18.56 -13.51
C THR A 73 -6.90 17.42 -12.67
N ILE A 74 -7.76 16.54 -12.15
CA ILE A 74 -7.31 15.34 -11.43
C ILE A 74 -6.36 14.46 -12.25
N TYR A 75 -6.50 14.47 -13.59
CA TYR A 75 -5.67 13.69 -14.49
C TYR A 75 -4.25 14.25 -14.59
N GLU A 76 -4.07 15.56 -14.52
CA GLU A 76 -2.73 16.16 -14.40
C GLU A 76 -2.02 15.70 -13.13
N ALA A 77 -2.73 15.70 -11.99
CA ALA A 77 -2.15 15.22 -10.74
C ALA A 77 -1.76 13.74 -10.81
N TYR A 78 -2.66 12.89 -11.34
CA TYR A 78 -2.35 11.47 -11.55
C TYR A 78 -1.21 11.25 -12.55
N GLN A 79 -1.10 12.07 -13.60
CA GLN A 79 0.00 11.98 -14.56
C GLN A 79 1.35 12.27 -13.90
N ILE A 80 1.44 13.29 -13.03
CA ILE A 80 2.66 13.59 -12.27
C ILE A 80 3.03 12.40 -11.37
N ILE A 81 2.05 11.81 -10.70
CA ILE A 81 2.24 10.64 -9.85
C ILE A 81 2.69 9.42 -10.66
N ILE A 82 2.05 9.13 -11.80
CA ILE A 82 2.41 8.02 -12.69
C ILE A 82 3.83 8.19 -13.20
N LEU A 83 4.22 9.41 -13.58
CA LEU A 83 5.57 9.69 -14.05
C LEU A 83 6.61 9.43 -12.94
N ALA A 84 6.37 9.94 -11.74
CA ALA A 84 7.24 9.69 -10.58
C ALA A 84 7.32 8.20 -10.22
N GLN A 85 6.20 7.47 -10.33
CA GLN A 85 6.18 6.01 -10.12
C GLN A 85 7.01 5.28 -11.19
N ALA A 86 6.89 5.65 -12.46
CA ALA A 86 7.69 5.09 -13.55
C ALA A 86 9.18 5.39 -13.39
N ASP A 87 9.53 6.62 -12.98
CA ASP A 87 10.90 7.04 -12.65
C ASP A 87 11.50 6.17 -11.54
N SER A 88 10.78 6.01 -10.43
CA SER A 88 11.18 5.13 -9.34
C SER A 88 11.39 3.70 -9.80
N LEU A 89 10.55 3.17 -10.69
CA LEU A 89 10.67 1.80 -11.18
C LEU A 89 11.90 1.63 -12.11
N ILE A 90 12.22 2.62 -12.93
CA ILE A 90 13.45 2.64 -13.73
C ILE A 90 14.67 2.66 -12.82
N ALA A 91 14.66 3.49 -11.77
CA ALA A 91 15.74 3.51 -10.78
C ALA A 91 15.94 2.17 -10.05
N LEU A 92 14.92 1.30 -10.02
CA LEU A 92 14.96 -0.05 -9.45
C LEU A 92 15.33 -1.14 -10.45
N GLY A 93 15.75 -0.79 -11.67
CA GLY A 93 16.21 -1.72 -12.70
C GLY A 93 15.15 -2.13 -13.73
N ALA A 94 14.05 -1.37 -13.84
CA ALA A 94 13.22 -1.46 -15.04
C ALA A 94 13.95 -0.85 -16.25
N ARG A 95 13.55 -1.23 -17.46
CA ARG A 95 14.14 -0.70 -18.69
C ARG A 95 13.72 0.76 -18.91
N ASP A 96 14.58 1.54 -19.55
CA ASP A 96 14.34 2.95 -19.81
C ASP A 96 13.14 3.22 -20.75
N ASP A 97 12.78 2.25 -21.59
CA ASP A 97 11.60 2.30 -22.47
C ASP A 97 10.27 2.18 -21.70
N LEU A 98 10.29 1.92 -20.39
CA LEU A 98 9.09 1.86 -19.55
C LEU A 98 8.26 3.14 -19.64
N LYS A 99 8.89 4.31 -19.64
CA LYS A 99 8.18 5.60 -19.69
C LYS A 99 7.36 5.76 -20.95
N ASP A 100 7.90 5.36 -22.09
CA ASP A 100 7.22 5.49 -23.39
C ASP A 100 6.01 4.56 -23.47
N VAL A 101 6.17 3.33 -22.96
CA VAL A 101 5.07 2.36 -22.88
C VAL A 101 3.99 2.83 -21.91
N VAL A 102 4.37 3.31 -20.72
CA VAL A 102 3.43 3.87 -19.72
C VAL A 102 2.70 5.08 -20.27
N PHE A 103 3.40 5.98 -20.97
CA PHE A 103 2.79 7.12 -21.63
C PHE A 103 1.78 6.69 -22.69
N THR A 104 2.11 5.70 -23.50
CA THR A 104 1.20 5.15 -24.53
C THR A 104 -0.06 4.57 -23.88
N ILE A 105 0.08 3.81 -22.80
CA ILE A 105 -1.06 3.25 -22.04
C ILE A 105 -1.91 4.38 -21.44
N TRP A 106 -1.27 5.39 -20.84
CA TRP A 106 -1.94 6.54 -20.24
C TRP A 106 -2.68 7.40 -21.28
N ALA A 107 -2.06 7.68 -22.41
CA ALA A 107 -2.68 8.43 -23.51
C ALA A 107 -3.89 7.68 -24.08
N ASN A 108 -3.77 6.36 -24.29
CA ASN A 108 -4.89 5.51 -24.72
C ASN A 108 -6.03 5.49 -23.69
N TYR A 109 -5.70 5.46 -22.39
CA TYR A 109 -6.68 5.57 -21.32
C TYR A 109 -7.45 6.89 -21.37
N LEU A 110 -6.74 8.02 -21.48
CA LEU A 110 -7.35 9.36 -21.57
C LEU A 110 -8.18 9.56 -22.85
N ALA A 111 -7.71 9.01 -23.98
CA ALA A 111 -8.44 9.00 -25.25
C ALA A 111 -9.77 8.25 -25.12
N LYS A 112 -9.74 7.08 -24.47
CA LYS A 112 -10.93 6.25 -24.26
C LYS A 112 -11.92 6.85 -23.27
N LEU A 113 -11.42 7.55 -22.25
CA LEU A 113 -12.23 8.37 -21.37
C LEU A 113 -12.88 9.56 -22.10
N GLY A 114 -12.27 10.02 -23.20
CA GLY A 114 -12.67 11.23 -23.91
C GLY A 114 -12.25 12.52 -23.21
N VAL A 115 -11.21 12.48 -22.37
CA VAL A 115 -10.73 13.66 -21.61
C VAL A 115 -9.52 14.32 -22.29
N ALA A 116 -8.71 13.58 -23.02
CA ALA A 116 -7.63 14.12 -23.85
C ALA A 116 -7.43 13.23 -25.09
N PHE A 117 -6.65 13.69 -26.07
CA PHE A 117 -6.36 12.93 -27.30
C PHE A 117 -7.62 12.45 -28.07
N CYS A 118 -8.70 13.25 -28.03
CA CYS A 118 -9.97 12.93 -28.69
C CYS A 118 -10.52 14.17 -29.43
N LYS A 119 -11.45 13.94 -30.37
CA LYS A 119 -12.05 15.03 -31.17
C LYS A 119 -12.90 16.00 -30.34
N HIS A 120 -13.56 15.49 -29.31
CA HIS A 120 -14.46 16.24 -28.44
C HIS A 120 -14.15 15.91 -26.99
N GLU A 121 -13.55 16.86 -26.27
CA GLU A 121 -13.22 16.69 -24.85
C GLU A 121 -14.48 16.70 -23.99
N LYS A 122 -14.59 15.69 -23.14
CA LYS A 122 -15.59 15.58 -22.08
C LYS A 122 -15.04 16.19 -20.80
N LEU A 123 -15.87 16.98 -20.12
CA LEU A 123 -15.53 17.50 -18.79
C LEU A 123 -15.46 16.40 -17.74
N VAL A 124 -16.28 15.36 -17.88
CA VAL A 124 -16.44 14.28 -16.89
C VAL A 124 -16.60 12.94 -17.61
N PRO A 125 -16.04 11.83 -17.09
CA PRO A 125 -16.26 10.49 -17.63
C PRO A 125 -17.72 10.05 -17.68
N ASP A 126 -18.02 9.10 -18.56
CA ASP A 126 -19.38 8.57 -18.75
C ASP A 126 -19.91 7.90 -17.48
N ILE A 127 -19.04 7.27 -16.67
CA ILE A 127 -19.43 6.68 -15.39
C ILE A 127 -20.07 7.69 -14.44
N VAL A 128 -19.59 8.94 -14.42
CA VAL A 128 -20.13 9.97 -13.53
C VAL A 128 -21.52 10.40 -13.99
N ALA A 129 -21.73 10.49 -15.30
CA ALA A 129 -23.05 10.76 -15.87
C ALA A 129 -24.05 9.63 -15.55
N LYS A 130 -23.59 8.37 -15.61
CA LYS A 130 -24.41 7.17 -15.34
C LYS A 130 -24.80 7.04 -13.87
N THR A 131 -23.84 7.19 -12.95
CA THR A 131 -24.07 6.99 -11.50
C THR A 131 -24.51 8.24 -10.78
N LYS A 132 -24.47 9.40 -11.44
CA LYS A 132 -24.68 10.73 -10.83
C LYS A 132 -23.74 10.99 -9.63
N TYR A 133 -22.62 10.28 -9.58
CA TYR A 133 -21.61 10.39 -8.54
C TYR A 133 -20.28 10.79 -9.18
N GLY A 134 -19.77 11.98 -8.82
CA GLY A 134 -18.55 12.55 -9.38
C GLY A 134 -17.70 13.22 -8.30
N ARG A 135 -16.39 13.34 -8.54
CA ARG A 135 -15.51 14.06 -7.63
C ARG A 135 -15.79 15.56 -7.71
N PHE A 136 -15.68 16.24 -6.57
CA PHE A 136 -15.91 17.69 -6.51
C PHE A 136 -15.07 18.45 -7.55
N ARG A 137 -13.81 18.04 -7.76
CA ARG A 137 -12.90 18.64 -8.74
C ARG A 137 -13.29 18.36 -10.19
N GLU A 138 -13.77 17.16 -10.51
CA GLU A 138 -14.23 16.82 -11.85
C GLU A 138 -15.47 17.64 -12.23
N LEU A 139 -16.37 17.86 -11.25
CA LEU A 139 -17.62 18.61 -11.43
C LEU A 139 -17.45 20.13 -11.42
N ASN A 140 -16.40 20.64 -10.77
CA ASN A 140 -16.16 22.08 -10.58
C ASN A 140 -14.77 22.47 -11.09
N ARG A 141 -14.53 22.34 -12.40
CA ARG A 141 -13.29 22.81 -13.02
C ARG A 141 -13.21 24.35 -12.95
N GLY A 142 -12.14 24.87 -12.36
CA GLY A 142 -11.84 26.30 -12.38
C GLY A 142 -11.40 26.78 -13.76
N THR A 143 -11.55 28.08 -14.00
CA THR A 143 -10.95 28.76 -15.16
C THR A 143 -9.64 29.43 -14.76
N LEU A 144 -8.82 29.85 -15.73
CA LEU A 144 -7.59 30.62 -15.45
C LEU A 144 -7.86 31.87 -14.60
N ASN A 145 -9.01 32.51 -14.83
CA ASN A 145 -9.44 33.70 -14.09
C ASN A 145 -10.07 33.37 -12.72
N ASN A 146 -10.56 32.15 -12.54
CA ASN A 146 -11.17 31.67 -11.30
C ASN A 146 -10.84 30.17 -11.09
N PRO A 147 -9.67 29.86 -10.52
CA PRO A 147 -9.19 28.48 -10.37
C PRO A 147 -10.04 27.60 -9.44
N LEU A 148 -11.01 28.17 -8.70
CA LEU A 148 -11.94 27.47 -7.81
C LEU A 148 -11.30 26.54 -6.75
N ASN A 149 -9.98 26.60 -6.54
CA ASN A 149 -9.25 25.83 -5.53
C ASN A 149 -9.47 26.40 -4.12
N ARG A 150 -10.65 26.15 -3.54
CA ARG A 150 -10.94 26.62 -2.18
C ARG A 150 -10.22 25.73 -1.16
N THR A 151 -9.18 26.25 -0.54
CA THR A 151 -8.74 25.74 0.77
C THR A 151 -9.90 25.94 1.74
N LYS A 152 -10.27 24.89 2.50
CA LYS A 152 -11.30 25.06 3.54
C LYS A 152 -10.82 26.22 4.42
N ARG A 153 -11.63 27.29 4.51
CA ARG A 153 -11.46 28.26 5.61
C ARG A 153 -11.53 27.44 6.91
N PRO A 154 -10.68 27.70 7.91
CA PRO A 154 -10.90 27.11 9.22
C PRO A 154 -12.34 27.44 9.61
N LEU A 155 -13.13 26.40 9.90
CA LEU A 155 -14.50 26.56 10.37
C LEU A 155 -14.40 27.49 11.58
N LYS A 156 -14.96 28.71 11.49
CA LYS A 156 -15.33 29.44 12.71
C LYS A 156 -16.26 28.49 13.45
N GLU A 157 -15.88 28.06 14.66
CA GLU A 157 -16.71 27.25 15.54
C GLU A 157 -18.12 27.84 15.56
N LYS A 158 -19.03 27.23 14.81
CA LYS A 158 -20.44 27.35 15.07
C LYS A 158 -20.75 26.18 15.98
N ARG A 159 -21.20 26.48 17.21
CA ARG A 159 -21.72 25.49 18.15
C ARG A 159 -22.78 24.66 17.43
N VAL A 160 -22.46 23.44 17.05
CA VAL A 160 -23.44 22.48 16.54
C VAL A 160 -24.00 21.77 17.77
N SER A 161 -25.18 22.21 18.20
CA SER A 161 -26.01 21.48 19.15
C SER A 161 -26.70 20.32 18.40
N LYS A 162 -26.65 19.11 18.99
CA LYS A 162 -27.24 17.82 18.58
C LYS A 162 -26.31 16.90 17.77
N VAL A 163 -25.66 16.00 18.49
CA VAL A 163 -25.07 14.75 17.98
C VAL A 163 -26.18 13.70 17.98
N PHE A 164 -26.48 13.11 16.82
CA PHE A 164 -27.33 11.92 16.70
C PHE A 164 -26.47 10.68 16.95
N PHE A 165 -26.77 9.93 18.02
CA PHE A 165 -26.21 8.61 18.25
C PHE A 165 -27.07 7.55 17.53
N LEU A 166 -26.48 6.80 16.60
CA LEU A 166 -27.08 5.58 16.05
C LEU A 166 -26.53 4.38 16.84
N ARG A 167 -27.43 3.67 17.54
CA ARG A 167 -27.21 2.39 18.25
C ARG A 167 -27.33 1.24 17.25
N TYR A 168 -26.41 0.27 17.28
CA TYR A 168 -26.56 -1.04 16.63
C TYR A 168 -26.85 -2.13 17.67
N SER A 169 -27.68 -3.12 17.33
CA SER A 169 -28.17 -4.17 18.23
C SER A 169 -27.32 -5.45 18.22
N LEU A 170 -27.43 -6.22 19.31
CA LEU A 170 -26.65 -7.43 19.61
C LEU A 170 -26.92 -8.64 18.67
N SER A 171 -27.95 -8.59 17.84
CA SER A 171 -28.29 -9.65 16.85
C SER A 171 -27.23 -9.85 15.77
N ASP A 172 -26.40 -8.85 15.50
CA ASP A 172 -25.49 -8.86 14.36
C ASP A 172 -24.22 -9.70 14.61
N ARG A 173 -23.96 -10.10 15.87
CA ARG A 173 -22.83 -10.97 16.22
C ARG A 173 -23.02 -12.43 15.76
N GLU A 174 -24.25 -12.92 15.71
CA GLU A 174 -24.51 -14.31 15.28
C GLU A 174 -24.32 -14.49 13.78
N ILE A 175 -24.67 -13.47 12.98
CA ILE A 175 -24.45 -13.44 11.53
C ILE A 175 -22.95 -13.44 11.21
N LEU A 176 -22.15 -12.69 11.98
CA LEU A 176 -20.69 -12.62 11.86
C LEU A 176 -20.03 -13.99 12.14
N LEU A 177 -20.49 -14.73 13.14
CA LEU A 177 -19.94 -16.04 13.48
C LEU A 177 -20.31 -17.13 12.46
N GLN A 178 -21.48 -17.03 11.82
CA GLN A 178 -21.85 -17.94 10.73
C GLN A 178 -21.02 -17.70 9.46
N ALA A 179 -20.70 -16.44 9.13
CA ALA A 179 -19.87 -16.10 7.98
C ALA A 179 -18.41 -16.60 8.12
N VAL A 180 -17.85 -16.59 9.34
CA VAL A 180 -16.50 -17.12 9.62
C VAL A 180 -16.40 -18.62 9.33
N ARG A 181 -17.48 -19.39 9.52
CA ARG A 181 -17.49 -20.85 9.30
C ARG A 181 -17.55 -21.24 7.83
N GLN A 182 -17.93 -20.33 6.92
CA GLN A 182 -18.09 -20.63 5.49
C GLN A 182 -16.89 -20.23 4.62
N GLY A 183 -15.80 -19.73 5.20
CA GLY A 183 -14.55 -19.50 4.47
C GLY A 183 -14.54 -18.29 3.52
N ASP A 184 -15.63 -17.51 3.46
CA ASP A 184 -15.70 -16.28 2.69
C ASP A 184 -15.33 -15.08 3.59
N MET A 185 -14.07 -14.64 3.55
CA MET A 185 -13.68 -13.40 4.22
C MET A 185 -12.60 -12.63 3.46
N PHE A 186 -13.02 -11.54 2.80
CA PHE A 186 -12.19 -10.37 2.51
C PHE A 186 -12.96 -9.13 2.99
N LEU A 187 -12.96 -8.90 4.31
CA LEU A 187 -13.64 -7.74 4.90
C LEU A 187 -12.73 -6.51 4.84
N TYR A 188 -13.04 -5.61 3.90
CA TYR A 188 -12.80 -4.19 4.12
C TYR A 188 -13.98 -3.63 4.91
N PHE A 189 -13.71 -3.17 6.13
CA PHE A 189 -14.64 -2.39 6.94
C PHE A 189 -14.86 -1.03 6.26
N GLN A 190 -15.99 -0.83 5.57
CA GLN A 190 -16.48 0.49 5.20
C GLN A 190 -18.01 0.51 5.34
N SER A 191 -18.51 1.60 5.92
CA SER A 191 -19.93 1.96 6.15
C SER A 191 -20.80 1.72 4.90
N PRO A 192 -22.15 1.68 5.00
CA PRO A 192 -23.00 1.36 3.85
C PRO A 192 -22.91 2.46 2.78
N ILE A 193 -22.00 2.27 1.83
CA ILE A 193 -21.85 3.08 0.63
C ILE A 193 -23.00 2.69 -0.30
N GLN A 194 -23.81 3.67 -0.72
CA GLN A 194 -24.89 3.48 -1.69
C GLN A 194 -24.36 2.74 -2.95
N GLY A 195 -25.12 1.78 -3.48
CA GLY A 195 -24.66 0.86 -4.54
C GLY A 195 -24.05 1.56 -5.77
N ASP A 196 -24.61 2.69 -6.18
CA ASP A 196 -24.12 3.47 -7.34
C ASP A 196 -22.74 4.10 -7.12
N THR A 197 -22.42 4.46 -5.88
CA THR A 197 -21.11 5.02 -5.51
C THR A 197 -20.03 3.95 -5.61
N PHE A 198 -20.33 2.74 -5.15
CA PHE A 198 -19.42 1.61 -5.23
C PHE A 198 -19.17 1.16 -6.68
N LEU A 199 -20.21 1.20 -7.51
CA LEU A 199 -20.11 0.92 -8.94
C LEU A 199 -19.20 1.93 -9.64
N ALA A 200 -19.32 3.23 -9.31
CA ALA A 200 -18.47 4.28 -9.86
C ALA A 200 -17.00 4.05 -9.51
N ILE A 201 -16.67 3.86 -8.23
CA ILE A 201 -15.29 3.75 -7.73
C ILE A 201 -14.56 2.52 -8.32
N ARG A 202 -15.28 1.42 -8.53
CA ARG A 202 -14.73 0.19 -9.12
C ARG A 202 -14.61 0.25 -10.64
N SER A 203 -15.26 1.21 -11.30
CA SER A 203 -15.16 1.37 -12.74
C SER A 203 -13.71 1.66 -13.15
N PRO A 204 -13.21 1.07 -14.26
CA PRO A 204 -11.92 1.46 -14.83
C PRO A 204 -11.89 2.93 -15.24
N GLU A 205 -13.06 3.53 -15.54
CA GLU A 205 -13.18 4.96 -15.86
C GLU A 205 -12.91 5.88 -14.65
N TRP A 206 -12.97 5.34 -13.43
CA TRP A 206 -12.69 6.08 -12.20
C TRP A 206 -11.23 5.91 -11.79
N MET A 207 -10.37 6.84 -12.22
CA MET A 207 -8.95 6.83 -11.84
C MET A 207 -8.76 6.98 -10.32
N ASN A 208 -7.87 6.19 -9.73
CA ASN A 208 -7.50 6.25 -8.32
C ASN A 208 -6.02 5.86 -8.14
N MET A 209 -5.48 5.98 -6.93
CA MET A 209 -4.07 5.66 -6.65
C MET A 209 -3.70 4.23 -7.04
N SER A 210 -4.51 3.22 -6.72
CA SER A 210 -4.21 1.83 -7.11
C SER A 210 -4.11 1.65 -8.62
N LYS A 211 -4.92 2.39 -9.39
CA LYS A 211 -4.88 2.37 -10.85
C LYS A 211 -3.65 3.09 -11.43
N THR A 212 -3.07 4.08 -10.74
CA THR A 212 -1.81 4.69 -11.21
C THR A 212 -0.67 3.66 -11.23
N LEU A 213 -0.56 2.87 -10.15
CA LEU A 213 0.39 1.76 -10.10
C LEU A 213 0.02 0.64 -11.09
N ALA A 214 -1.27 0.35 -11.28
CA ALA A 214 -1.69 -0.64 -12.26
C ALA A 214 -1.28 -0.23 -13.69
N VAL A 215 -1.39 1.05 -14.06
CA VAL A 215 -0.87 1.57 -15.35
C VAL A 215 0.63 1.32 -15.47
N CYS A 216 1.41 1.66 -14.44
CA CYS A 216 2.85 1.41 -14.42
C CYS A 216 3.17 -0.08 -14.52
N TYR A 217 2.41 -0.93 -13.82
CA TYR A 217 2.60 -2.38 -13.81
C TYR A 217 2.26 -3.02 -15.15
N ILE A 218 1.23 -2.55 -15.86
CA ILE A 218 0.98 -2.99 -17.25
C ILE A 218 2.20 -2.65 -18.12
N GLY A 219 2.73 -1.44 -18.02
CA GLY A 219 3.94 -1.04 -18.75
C GLY A 219 5.16 -1.90 -18.41
N LEU A 220 5.36 -2.21 -17.14
CA LEU A 220 6.41 -3.13 -16.69
C LEU A 220 6.27 -4.50 -17.31
N MET A 221 5.05 -5.06 -17.37
CA MET A 221 4.85 -6.38 -17.96
C MET A 221 5.19 -6.45 -19.45
N PHE A 222 5.05 -5.34 -20.19
CA PHE A 222 5.43 -5.28 -21.60
C PHE A 222 6.92 -5.01 -21.84
N THR A 223 7.61 -4.36 -20.91
CA THR A 223 9.03 -4.02 -21.03
C THR A 223 9.93 -5.06 -20.34
N ASN A 224 9.61 -5.41 -19.10
CA ASN A 224 10.33 -6.34 -18.26
C ASN A 224 9.36 -7.24 -17.44
N PRO A 225 8.93 -8.40 -17.99
CA PRO A 225 7.92 -9.27 -17.37
C PRO A 225 8.40 -10.03 -16.12
N ASN A 226 9.63 -9.79 -15.63
CA ASN A 226 10.17 -10.46 -14.45
C ASN A 226 9.84 -9.74 -13.13
N PHE A 227 9.34 -8.50 -13.19
CA PHE A 227 8.81 -7.81 -12.03
C PHE A 227 7.46 -8.42 -11.63
N LEU A 228 7.32 -8.74 -10.35
CA LEU A 228 6.12 -9.37 -9.81
C LEU A 228 5.26 -8.37 -9.04
N PRO A 229 3.95 -8.63 -8.84
CA PRO A 229 3.10 -7.80 -7.99
C PRO A 229 3.66 -7.68 -6.56
N CYS A 230 4.23 -8.75 -5.99
CA CYS A 230 4.85 -8.68 -4.67
C CYS A 230 6.04 -7.73 -4.62
N ASP A 231 6.81 -7.59 -5.71
CA ASP A 231 7.91 -6.63 -5.81
C ASP A 231 7.39 -5.20 -5.72
N ILE A 232 6.34 -4.89 -6.47
CA ILE A 232 5.74 -3.55 -6.47
C ILE A 232 5.22 -3.20 -5.07
N VAL A 233 4.53 -4.13 -4.41
CA VAL A 233 4.06 -3.94 -3.05
C VAL A 233 5.22 -3.70 -2.08
N ARG A 234 6.28 -4.50 -2.18
CA ARG A 234 7.50 -4.32 -1.38
C ARG A 234 8.13 -2.94 -1.62
N PHE A 235 8.30 -2.52 -2.87
CA PHE A 235 8.91 -1.22 -3.19
C PHE A 235 8.11 -0.03 -2.68
N VAL A 236 6.78 -0.16 -2.62
CA VAL A 236 5.91 0.86 -2.02
C VAL A 236 6.14 0.98 -0.52
N TYR A 237 6.16 -0.15 0.21
CA TYR A 237 6.38 -0.12 1.66
C TYR A 237 7.83 0.22 2.04
N GLU A 238 8.79 -0.10 1.19
CA GLU A 238 10.19 0.35 1.30
C GLU A 238 10.36 1.83 0.92
N SER A 239 9.29 2.56 0.60
CA SER A 239 9.31 3.97 0.20
C SER A 239 10.15 4.28 -1.03
N LYS A 240 10.41 3.27 -1.88
CA LYS A 240 11.15 3.43 -3.14
C LYS A 240 10.24 3.87 -4.29
N VAL A 241 8.98 3.49 -4.25
CA VAL A 241 7.94 3.89 -5.21
C VAL A 241 6.87 4.72 -4.50
N PRO A 242 6.60 5.96 -4.93
CA PRO A 242 5.64 6.83 -4.26
C PRO A 242 4.20 6.35 -4.45
N PHE A 243 3.49 6.11 -3.33
CA PHE A 243 2.09 5.65 -3.37
C PHE A 243 1.27 6.02 -2.12
N LEU A 244 1.82 5.81 -0.92
CA LEU A 244 1.07 6.01 0.33
C LEU A 244 0.78 7.49 0.61
N SER A 245 1.78 8.34 0.37
CA SER A 245 1.68 9.81 0.44
C SER A 245 2.40 10.40 -0.75
N VAL A 246 1.65 11.06 -1.65
CA VAL A 246 2.19 11.59 -2.92
C VAL A 246 1.91 13.08 -3.11
N THR A 247 1.28 13.75 -2.14
CA THR A 247 0.95 15.17 -2.22
C THR A 247 2.18 16.06 -2.39
N HIS A 248 3.33 15.63 -1.86
CA HIS A 248 4.62 16.32 -1.99
C HIS A 248 5.19 16.31 -3.41
N LEU A 249 4.71 15.41 -4.29
CA LEU A 249 5.13 15.37 -5.70
C LEU A 249 4.41 16.42 -6.55
N LEU A 250 3.31 16.98 -6.04
CA LEU A 250 2.49 17.92 -6.78
C LEU A 250 3.10 19.32 -6.69
N PRO A 251 3.16 20.06 -7.81
CA PRO A 251 3.65 21.44 -7.85
C PRO A 251 2.96 22.37 -6.86
N GLU A 252 3.68 23.38 -6.35
CA GLU A 252 3.13 24.34 -5.38
C GLU A 252 1.95 25.17 -5.93
N ASP A 253 1.88 25.36 -7.25
CA ASP A 253 0.77 26.03 -7.92
C ASP A 253 -0.48 25.13 -8.07
N MET A 254 -0.38 23.84 -7.76
CA MET A 254 -1.46 22.87 -7.71
C MET A 254 -2.13 22.83 -6.33
N VAL A 255 -2.88 23.88 -6.00
CA VAL A 255 -3.50 24.01 -4.66
C VAL A 255 -4.58 22.95 -4.44
N LEU A 256 -4.36 22.10 -3.43
CA LEU A 256 -5.26 21.03 -3.01
C LEU A 256 -6.34 21.53 -2.04
N SER A 257 -7.59 21.13 -2.27
CA SER A 257 -8.66 21.25 -1.29
C SER A 257 -8.62 20.07 -0.29
N GLY A 258 -9.31 20.20 0.84
CA GLY A 258 -9.40 19.08 1.79
C GLY A 258 -10.11 17.83 1.25
N HIS A 259 -10.85 17.94 0.14
CA HIS A 259 -11.39 16.77 -0.57
C HIS A 259 -10.35 16.13 -1.48
N ASP A 260 -9.39 16.91 -1.99
CA ASP A 260 -8.34 16.43 -2.90
C ASP A 260 -7.27 15.65 -2.15
N ASN A 261 -6.90 16.05 -0.93
CA ASN A 261 -5.91 15.32 -0.13
C ASN A 261 -6.28 13.84 0.03
N LYS A 262 -7.56 13.56 0.24
CA LYS A 262 -8.08 12.18 0.36
C LYS A 262 -7.98 11.36 -0.94
N LEU A 263 -7.83 12.01 -2.10
CA LEU A 263 -7.65 11.31 -3.38
C LEU A 263 -6.24 10.74 -3.55
N PHE A 264 -5.27 11.33 -2.84
CA PHE A 264 -3.85 11.05 -2.96
C PHE A 264 -3.26 10.37 -1.71
N GLU A 265 -4.05 10.23 -0.65
CA GLU A 265 -3.70 9.46 0.54
C GLU A 265 -4.17 8.00 0.37
N SER A 266 -3.23 7.06 0.42
CA SER A 266 -3.53 5.63 0.38
C SER A 266 -3.00 4.96 1.64
N ILE A 267 -3.88 4.21 2.33
CA ILE A 267 -3.53 3.55 3.59
C ILE A 267 -2.75 2.25 3.35
N ARG A 268 -3.13 1.49 2.32
CA ARG A 268 -2.61 0.15 2.08
C ARG A 268 -2.59 -0.19 0.61
N LEU A 269 -1.59 -0.96 0.20
CA LEU A 269 -1.52 -1.66 -1.07
C LEU A 269 -1.43 -3.18 -0.82
N ASP A 270 -2.14 -3.95 -1.64
CA ASP A 270 -2.13 -5.42 -1.65
C ASP A 270 -1.90 -5.93 -3.08
N SER A 271 -1.19 -7.04 -3.22
CA SER A 271 -0.86 -7.64 -4.53
C SER A 271 -2.11 -8.06 -5.29
N ASN A 272 -3.14 -8.62 -4.63
CA ASN A 272 -4.38 -8.99 -5.29
C ASN A 272 -5.16 -7.75 -5.73
N ALA A 273 -5.19 -6.70 -4.91
CA ALA A 273 -5.82 -5.44 -5.29
C ALA A 273 -5.16 -4.84 -6.55
N LEU A 274 -3.82 -4.84 -6.61
CA LEU A 274 -3.07 -4.41 -7.80
C LEU A 274 -3.42 -5.26 -9.03
N ILE A 275 -3.44 -6.59 -8.89
CA ILE A 275 -3.79 -7.52 -9.98
C ILE A 275 -5.22 -7.29 -10.48
N ILE A 276 -6.18 -7.06 -9.58
CA ILE A 276 -7.58 -6.79 -9.94
C ILE A 276 -7.67 -5.50 -10.77
N GLU A 277 -7.05 -4.41 -10.32
CA GLU A 277 -7.07 -3.15 -11.07
C GLU A 277 -6.33 -3.27 -12.40
N THR A 278 -5.21 -4.00 -12.44
CA THR A 278 -4.48 -4.33 -13.67
C THR A 278 -5.38 -5.05 -14.68
N ASN A 279 -6.07 -6.11 -14.26
CA ASN A 279 -6.97 -6.87 -15.13
C ASN A 279 -8.16 -6.04 -15.61
N ARG A 280 -8.71 -5.16 -14.75
CA ARG A 280 -9.79 -4.23 -15.13
C ARG A 280 -9.32 -3.24 -16.19
N LEU A 281 -8.12 -2.66 -16.02
CA LEU A 281 -7.55 -1.74 -17.00
C LEU A 281 -7.20 -2.44 -18.30
N LEU A 282 -6.64 -3.66 -18.28
CA LEU A 282 -6.38 -4.46 -19.48
C LEU A 282 -7.68 -4.68 -20.28
N ALA A 283 -8.75 -5.12 -19.61
CA ALA A 283 -10.05 -5.33 -20.23
C ALA A 283 -10.64 -4.03 -20.77
N TYR A 284 -10.54 -2.94 -20.01
CA TYR A 284 -11.04 -1.63 -20.41
C TYR A 284 -10.29 -1.09 -21.63
N LEU A 285 -8.96 -1.17 -21.64
CA LEU A 285 -8.12 -0.69 -22.72
C LEU A 285 -8.13 -1.62 -23.94
N GLN A 286 -8.72 -2.81 -23.81
CA GLN A 286 -8.71 -3.85 -24.86
C GLN A 286 -7.29 -4.21 -25.28
N LEU A 287 -6.38 -4.23 -24.33
CA LEU A 287 -5.01 -4.67 -24.58
C LEU A 287 -5.01 -6.20 -24.72
N ASP A 288 -4.29 -6.67 -25.74
CA ASP A 288 -4.09 -8.10 -25.99
C ASP A 288 -3.37 -8.79 -24.82
N LYS A 289 -3.31 -10.13 -24.87
CA LYS A 289 -2.82 -10.99 -23.79
C LYS A 289 -1.55 -10.44 -23.13
N MET A 290 -1.63 -10.21 -21.82
CA MET A 290 -0.50 -9.76 -21.02
C MET A 290 0.65 -10.78 -21.09
N PRO A 291 1.91 -10.33 -21.28
CA PRO A 291 3.08 -11.19 -21.15
C PRO A 291 3.08 -11.93 -19.81
N ARG A 292 3.70 -13.11 -19.79
CA ARG A 292 3.76 -13.97 -18.60
C ARG A 292 5.19 -14.01 -18.08
N PRO A 293 5.41 -13.82 -16.78
CA PRO A 293 6.71 -14.05 -16.17
C PRO A 293 7.19 -15.49 -16.45
N ASP A 294 8.47 -15.66 -16.76
CA ASP A 294 9.06 -16.97 -17.03
C ASP A 294 9.31 -17.72 -15.70
N LEU A 295 8.60 -18.83 -15.51
CA LEU A 295 8.77 -19.68 -14.33
C LEU A 295 10.20 -20.23 -14.20
N THR A 296 10.92 -20.44 -15.30
CA THR A 296 12.29 -20.95 -15.26
C THR A 296 13.26 -19.93 -14.66
N VAL A 297 12.92 -18.63 -14.72
CA VAL A 297 13.65 -17.53 -14.09
C VAL A 297 13.15 -17.27 -12.66
N LEU A 298 11.83 -17.33 -12.45
CA LEU A 298 11.21 -17.06 -11.15
C LEU A 298 11.53 -18.10 -10.09
N VAL A 299 11.56 -19.39 -10.45
CA VAL A 299 11.82 -20.47 -9.48
C VAL A 299 13.21 -20.34 -8.83
N PRO A 300 14.32 -20.24 -9.59
CA PRO A 300 15.64 -20.01 -9.00
C PRO A 300 15.70 -18.71 -8.18
N ARG A 301 15.01 -17.65 -8.65
CA ARG A 301 14.91 -16.39 -7.92
C ARG A 301 14.30 -16.58 -6.54
N PHE A 302 13.16 -17.28 -6.44
CA PHE A 302 12.51 -17.54 -5.15
C PHE A 302 13.29 -18.51 -4.26
N VAL A 303 13.91 -19.55 -4.83
CA VAL A 303 14.79 -20.45 -4.06
C VAL A 303 15.89 -19.65 -3.38
N ARG A 304 16.50 -18.70 -4.09
CA ARG A 304 17.51 -17.78 -3.54
C ARG A 304 16.92 -16.84 -2.48
N GLU A 305 15.77 -16.20 -2.75
CA GLU A 305 15.12 -15.28 -1.81
C GLU A 305 14.66 -15.97 -0.51
N LEU A 306 14.29 -17.25 -0.58
CA LEU A 306 13.95 -18.10 0.56
C LEU A 306 15.17 -18.73 1.25
N CYS A 307 16.39 -18.44 0.79
CA CYS A 307 17.63 -19.03 1.30
C CYS A 307 17.63 -20.57 1.29
N LEU A 308 16.99 -21.18 0.30
CA LEU A 308 16.95 -22.63 0.12
C LEU A 308 18.20 -23.13 -0.62
N PRO A 309 18.59 -24.42 -0.44
CA PRO A 309 19.68 -25.02 -1.22
C PRO A 309 19.44 -24.90 -2.73
N GLY A 310 20.49 -24.58 -3.49
CA GLY A 310 20.38 -24.34 -4.93
C GLY A 310 19.86 -25.55 -5.71
N GLU A 311 20.09 -26.76 -5.20
CA GLU A 311 19.61 -28.03 -5.73
C GLU A 311 18.06 -28.08 -5.79
N ILE A 312 17.38 -27.37 -4.89
CA ILE A 312 15.91 -27.28 -4.91
C ILE A 312 15.41 -26.65 -6.20
N ALA A 313 16.12 -25.66 -6.76
CA ALA A 313 15.76 -25.07 -8.05
C ALA A 313 15.84 -26.12 -9.17
N THR A 314 16.89 -26.95 -9.18
CA THR A 314 17.04 -28.05 -10.15
C THR A 314 15.88 -29.05 -10.06
N TYR A 315 15.49 -29.45 -8.84
CA TYR A 315 14.33 -30.32 -8.66
C TYR A 315 13.03 -29.68 -9.17
N CYS A 316 12.80 -28.41 -8.87
CA CYS A 316 11.63 -27.69 -9.35
C CYS A 316 11.57 -27.65 -10.90
N LEU A 317 12.69 -27.32 -11.56
CA LEU A 317 12.77 -27.28 -13.02
C LEU A 317 12.51 -28.66 -13.66
N HIS A 318 12.98 -29.74 -13.04
CA HIS A 318 12.66 -31.10 -13.47
C HIS A 318 11.18 -31.45 -13.24
N LEU A 319 10.62 -31.09 -12.09
CA LEU A 319 9.19 -31.31 -11.79
C LEU A 319 8.30 -30.55 -12.78
N MET A 320 8.66 -29.34 -13.18
CA MET A 320 7.93 -28.56 -14.19
C MET A 320 7.89 -29.26 -15.55
N LYS A 321 8.97 -29.95 -15.94
CA LYS A 321 9.02 -30.74 -17.20
C LYS A 321 8.18 -32.01 -17.11
N MET A 322 8.21 -32.69 -15.96
CA MET A 322 7.50 -33.95 -15.72
C MET A 322 6.00 -33.75 -15.53
N VAL A 323 5.62 -32.69 -14.79
CA VAL A 323 4.26 -32.38 -14.40
C VAL A 323 3.99 -30.90 -14.69
N PRO A 324 3.72 -30.53 -15.95
CA PRO A 324 3.45 -29.14 -16.32
C PRO A 324 2.15 -28.65 -15.69
N PHE A 325 2.13 -27.40 -15.23
CA PHE A 325 0.97 -26.81 -14.59
C PHE A 325 -0.15 -26.56 -15.60
N LEU A 326 -1.31 -27.18 -15.37
CA LEU A 326 -2.48 -27.05 -16.24
C LEU A 326 -3.45 -25.99 -15.69
N TRP A 327 -3.59 -24.90 -16.42
CA TRP A 327 -4.58 -23.87 -16.09
C TRP A 327 -5.96 -24.30 -16.58
N LYS A 328 -6.87 -24.65 -15.66
CA LYS A 328 -8.24 -25.09 -16.00
C LYS A 328 -9.11 -23.97 -16.59
N ASN A 329 -8.96 -22.73 -16.11
CA ASN A 329 -9.78 -21.57 -16.50
C ASN A 329 -8.92 -20.30 -16.67
N THR A 330 -7.93 -20.30 -17.58
CA THR A 330 -7.21 -19.05 -17.86
C THR A 330 -8.15 -18.08 -18.58
N THR A 331 -8.55 -16.99 -17.93
CA THR A 331 -9.02 -15.83 -18.67
C THR A 331 -7.88 -15.42 -19.59
N LYS A 332 -8.09 -15.49 -20.91
CA LYS A 332 -7.01 -15.29 -21.89
C LYS A 332 -6.29 -13.93 -21.74
N THR A 333 -6.94 -12.97 -21.08
CA THR A 333 -6.57 -11.55 -21.04
C THR A 333 -5.97 -11.07 -19.70
N GLY A 334 -5.98 -11.89 -18.64
CA GLY A 334 -5.55 -11.45 -17.29
C GLY A 334 -4.12 -11.83 -16.90
N TYR A 335 -3.60 -11.19 -15.85
CA TYR A 335 -2.36 -11.61 -15.19
C TYR A 335 -2.53 -13.01 -14.58
N ASN A 336 -1.64 -13.91 -15.00
CA ASN A 336 -1.52 -15.22 -14.39
C ASN A 336 -0.59 -15.13 -13.18
N LYS A 337 -1.06 -15.58 -12.02
CA LYS A 337 -0.29 -15.57 -10.76
C LYS A 337 0.88 -16.57 -10.79
N GLN A 338 1.91 -16.29 -11.59
CA GLN A 338 3.09 -17.15 -11.74
C GLN A 338 3.84 -17.33 -10.42
N GLU A 339 3.77 -16.36 -9.51
CA GLU A 339 4.29 -16.46 -8.14
C GLU A 339 3.74 -17.67 -7.40
N VAL A 340 2.42 -17.89 -7.49
CA VAL A 340 1.74 -19.01 -6.84
C VAL A 340 2.19 -20.32 -7.47
N VAL A 341 2.33 -20.36 -8.80
CA VAL A 341 2.79 -21.56 -9.51
C VAL A 341 4.23 -21.90 -9.15
N ALA A 342 5.13 -20.91 -9.16
CA ALA A 342 6.52 -21.09 -8.76
C ALA A 342 6.65 -21.61 -7.32
N MET A 343 5.93 -20.99 -6.37
CA MET A 343 5.91 -21.44 -4.97
C MET A 343 5.30 -22.85 -4.82
N THR A 344 4.30 -23.20 -5.64
CA THR A 344 3.73 -24.56 -5.63
C THR A 344 4.78 -25.61 -5.99
N TYR A 345 5.59 -25.36 -7.02
CA TYR A 345 6.69 -26.27 -7.39
C TYR A 345 7.76 -26.35 -6.30
N ILE A 346 8.10 -25.22 -5.66
CA ILE A 346 9.07 -25.20 -4.54
C ILE A 346 8.55 -26.05 -3.37
N ILE A 347 7.29 -25.85 -2.96
CA ILE A 347 6.66 -26.64 -1.89
C ILE A 347 6.63 -28.13 -2.25
N LEU A 348 6.29 -28.46 -3.50
CA LEU A 348 6.28 -29.85 -3.98
C LEU A 348 7.68 -30.48 -3.96
N ALA A 349 8.69 -29.75 -4.40
CA ALA A 349 10.08 -30.20 -4.36
C ALA A 349 10.56 -30.44 -2.93
N LEU A 350 10.25 -29.54 -2.01
CA LEU A 350 10.59 -29.70 -0.58
C LEU A 350 9.87 -30.90 0.04
N LYS A 351 8.59 -31.10 -0.28
CA LYS A 351 7.84 -32.29 0.17
C LYS A 351 8.48 -33.59 -0.29
N LEU A 352 8.90 -33.66 -1.55
CA LEU A 352 9.54 -34.85 -2.12
C LEU A 352 10.97 -35.07 -1.61
N ALA A 353 11.76 -34.01 -1.48
CA ALA A 353 13.17 -34.11 -1.08
C ALA A 353 13.36 -34.30 0.43
N LEU A 354 12.53 -33.66 1.27
CA LEU A 354 12.69 -33.63 2.72
C LEU A 354 11.63 -34.46 3.46
N GLY A 355 10.61 -34.96 2.76
CA GLY A 355 9.50 -35.67 3.40
C GLY A 355 8.69 -34.76 4.32
N LEU A 356 8.26 -33.59 3.85
CA LEU A 356 7.39 -32.69 4.64
C LEU A 356 5.95 -33.23 4.71
N ASP A 357 5.78 -34.31 5.47
CA ASP A 357 4.53 -35.07 5.70
C ASP A 357 4.05 -34.98 7.16
N ASP A 358 4.43 -33.92 7.88
CA ASP A 358 4.21 -33.69 9.32
C ASP A 358 4.80 -34.76 10.27
N THR A 359 5.34 -35.87 9.76
CA THR A 359 5.86 -36.98 10.57
C THR A 359 7.37 -37.14 10.45
N SER A 360 7.88 -37.13 9.22
CA SER A 360 9.29 -37.30 8.87
C SER A 360 10.09 -36.07 9.25
N GLU A 361 9.53 -34.86 9.12
CA GLU A 361 10.13 -33.61 9.62
C GLU A 361 10.40 -33.67 11.13
N LEU A 362 9.42 -34.10 11.92
CA LEU A 362 9.56 -34.26 13.37
C LEU A 362 10.64 -35.27 13.73
N ARG A 363 10.73 -36.38 12.97
CA ARG A 363 11.78 -37.39 13.14
C ARG A 363 13.15 -36.80 12.82
N LEU A 364 13.32 -36.16 11.67
CA LEU A 364 14.57 -35.52 11.25
C LEU A 364 15.03 -34.45 12.25
N SER A 365 14.12 -33.61 12.76
CA SER A 365 14.42 -32.61 13.79
C SER A 365 14.90 -33.26 15.10
N ARG A 366 14.25 -34.35 15.53
CA ARG A 366 14.70 -35.12 16.71
C ARG A 366 16.09 -35.73 16.50
N TYR A 367 16.36 -36.31 15.33
CA TYR A 367 17.68 -36.86 15.01
C TYR A 367 18.74 -35.77 14.97
N SER A 368 18.48 -34.65 14.29
CA SER A 368 19.38 -33.50 14.22
C SER A 368 19.71 -32.97 15.62
N ARG A 369 18.73 -32.84 16.52
CA ARG A 369 18.96 -32.43 17.91
C ARG A 369 19.84 -33.42 18.69
N LYS A 370 19.67 -34.73 18.48
CA LYS A 370 20.56 -35.75 19.08
C LYS A 370 21.97 -35.63 18.53
N LEU A 371 22.11 -35.47 17.21
CA LEU A 371 23.38 -35.34 16.52
C LEU A 371 24.13 -34.08 16.97
N GLN A 372 23.43 -32.95 17.11
CA GLN A 372 24.01 -31.71 17.60
C GLN A 372 24.50 -31.84 19.05
N LYS A 373 23.76 -32.52 19.92
CA LYS A 373 24.24 -32.84 21.29
C LYS A 373 25.52 -33.67 21.30
N LEU A 374 25.71 -34.54 20.31
CA LEU A 374 26.93 -35.35 20.16
C LEU A 374 28.09 -34.54 19.56
N LEU A 375 27.81 -33.61 18.65
CA LEU A 375 28.81 -32.76 17.98
C LEU A 375 29.27 -31.57 18.85
N THR A 376 28.42 -31.09 19.76
CA THR A 376 28.81 -30.14 20.81
C THR A 376 28.80 -30.85 22.17
N PRO A 377 29.78 -31.72 22.46
CA PRO A 377 29.92 -32.27 23.80
C PRO A 377 30.37 -31.13 24.72
N GLY A 378 29.42 -30.52 25.43
CA GLY A 378 29.62 -29.64 26.57
C GLY A 378 30.69 -28.56 26.46
N LYS A 379 30.31 -27.32 26.08
CA LYS A 379 30.91 -26.10 26.69
C LYS A 379 30.44 -25.92 28.15
N HIS A 380 30.49 -27.00 28.92
CA HIS A 380 30.21 -27.01 30.36
C HIS A 380 31.31 -27.81 31.06
N SER A 381 32.52 -27.26 31.05
CA SER A 381 33.56 -27.51 32.06
C SER A 381 34.81 -26.71 31.70
N ARG A 382 34.94 -25.52 32.29
CA ARG A 382 36.17 -24.79 32.69
C ARG A 382 35.91 -23.29 32.64
N CYS A 383 35.33 -22.78 33.73
CA CYS A 383 35.67 -21.48 34.33
C CYS A 383 35.19 -21.54 35.78
N THR A 384 35.96 -22.25 36.59
CA THR A 384 36.07 -22.04 38.03
C THR A 384 37.55 -21.87 38.28
N VAL A 385 38.03 -20.63 38.31
CA VAL A 385 38.77 -19.97 39.41
C VAL A 385 38.62 -18.47 39.18
#